data_AF-A0A6B0VD11-F1
#
_entry.id   AF-A0A6B0VD11-F1
#
_cell.length_a   1.000
_cell.length_b   1.000
_cell.length_c   1.000
_cell.angle_alpha   90.00
_cell.angle_beta   90.00
_cell.angle_gamma   90.00
#
_symmetry.space_group_name_H-M   'P 1'
#
loop_
_entity.id
_entity.type
_entity.pdbx_description
1 polymer ?
#
loop_
_entity_poly.entity_id
_entity_poly.type
_entity_poly.pdbx_seq_one_letter_code
_entity_poly.pdbx_strand_id
1 'polypeptide(L)'
;WTEWPNYGIGKRRAKTIETEYKYLIKNIILLLNNKVQDLETIARSIINMEKAMAKLDEMRRDRVSGFWTEPTLSLYDLNKYFKNGFPLSRLLVAHFKKANVTLKPSDRVHLPFFHLTRAVVNWIELVNSTDLYNFIGWLRILKYINVAGGQLTQYLEEFEENTKFSLRDPKGWQDVCLDALVTDETTMYAPAANLYLEKYFTPGEKIKALNMVRNIEAQLVTLVNKNPWMNTRARDIATERIKKLNFRIGYDDFFVNMTYLNKLYTFVNKISFRQDTPFIEIYYELHNNQELTFMKMLRTSESKYDYRFGPFLTHGYYDAHRNILIFQAASLQGRLSEDRIPKSYIYGGLGATLAFHLARTVEATYWDGNGTSVTGARFIWDGISMDSRCRYGDGNPVEVKMEELSFAAYVESHLAFKAYKSALSDTNVEYTLPIDTALTPEQLFFATFGQRYCKGAGLGFSAEEREKRLNLQMKLDPSFAETYSCPKYNAKLKEKCKEEPDKRRPPKPPKKNTLVLAAVGAVVQLLINNNISDLEGTNIQTLEAALIKLP
;
A
#
# COMPACT_ATOMS: atom_id res chain seq x y z
N TRP A 1 24.32 24.90 -7.18
CA TRP A 1 24.52 23.52 -7.67
C TRP A 1 25.70 22.95 -6.90
N THR A 2 25.43 22.20 -5.83
CA THR A 2 26.43 21.49 -5.01
C THR A 2 26.11 20.02 -5.06
N GLU A 3 27.15 19.18 -4.98
CA GLU A 3 27.13 17.73 -5.09
C GLU A 3 25.98 17.10 -4.28
N TRP A 4 25.33 16.13 -4.91
CA TRP A 4 24.35 15.21 -4.33
C TRP A 4 24.81 14.77 -2.92
N PRO A 5 23.99 14.93 -1.86
CA PRO A 5 24.28 14.30 -0.59
C PRO A 5 24.07 12.81 -0.78
N ASN A 6 25.17 12.09 -0.97
CA ASN A 6 25.26 10.65 -0.87
C ASN A 6 24.34 10.14 0.25
N TYR A 7 23.20 9.54 -0.12
CA TYR A 7 22.14 9.01 0.75
C TYR A 7 22.63 7.83 1.61
N GLY A 8 23.68 8.02 2.41
CA GLY A 8 24.41 6.97 3.13
C GLY A 8 25.34 6.12 2.24
N ILE A 9 25.38 6.35 0.93
CA ILE A 9 26.24 5.62 -0.01
C ILE A 9 27.59 6.34 -0.14
N GLY A 10 28.68 5.79 0.40
CA GLY A 10 30.00 6.43 0.31
C GLY A 10 30.43 6.75 -1.13
N LYS A 11 31.18 7.85 -1.34
CA LYS A 11 31.63 8.34 -2.67
C LYS A 11 32.23 7.23 -3.55
N ARG A 12 33.00 6.31 -2.96
CA ARG A 12 33.59 5.15 -3.65
C ARG A 12 32.52 4.21 -4.20
N ARG A 13 31.50 3.86 -3.39
CA ARG A 13 30.40 2.98 -3.81
C ARG A 13 29.53 3.63 -4.88
N ALA A 14 29.25 4.94 -4.76
CA ALA A 14 28.53 5.67 -5.80
C ALA A 14 29.27 5.64 -7.14
N LYS A 15 30.60 5.83 -7.12
CA LYS A 15 31.44 5.73 -8.33
C LYS A 15 31.44 4.33 -8.94
N THR A 16 31.47 3.29 -8.10
CA THR A 16 31.33 1.89 -8.56
C THR A 16 30.00 1.68 -9.25
N ILE A 17 28.88 2.05 -8.62
CA ILE A 17 27.53 1.93 -9.21
C ILE A 17 27.46 2.64 -10.56
N GLU A 18 27.94 3.88 -10.65
CA GLU A 18 27.92 4.63 -11.92
C GLU A 18 28.79 3.97 -13.00
N THR A 19 29.91 3.36 -12.62
CA THR A 19 30.80 2.66 -13.57
C THR A 19 30.13 1.39 -14.11
N GLU A 20 29.57 0.56 -13.23
CA GLU A 20 28.87 -0.66 -13.61
C GLU A 20 27.58 -0.36 -14.39
N TYR A 21 26.86 0.70 -14.02
CA TYR A 21 25.64 1.09 -14.72
C TYR A 21 25.94 1.57 -16.14
N LYS A 22 27.04 2.30 -16.33
CA LYS A 22 27.52 2.67 -17.66
C LYS A 22 27.92 1.44 -18.48
N TYR A 23 28.55 0.44 -17.86
CA TYR A 23 28.87 -0.83 -18.51
C TYR A 23 27.59 -1.54 -18.97
N LEU A 24 26.59 -1.66 -18.09
CA LEU A 24 25.26 -2.20 -18.40
C LEU A 24 24.64 -1.52 -19.64
N ILE A 25 24.57 -0.17 -19.65
CA ILE A 25 24.02 0.59 -20.77
C ILE A 25 24.74 0.27 -22.08
N LYS A 26 26.07 0.29 -22.07
CA LYS A 26 26.88 0.10 -23.29
C LYS A 26 26.70 -1.30 -23.87
N ASN A 27 26.72 -2.33 -23.04
CA ASN A 27 26.59 -3.71 -23.51
C ASN A 27 25.18 -4.00 -24.01
N ILE A 28 24.15 -3.46 -23.36
CA ILE A 28 22.78 -3.61 -23.85
C ILE A 28 22.59 -2.89 -25.19
N ILE A 29 23.13 -1.68 -25.36
CA ILE A 29 23.05 -0.99 -26.66
C ILE A 29 23.75 -1.81 -27.75
N LEU A 30 24.94 -2.35 -27.47
CA LEU A 30 25.67 -3.21 -28.41
C LEU A 30 24.93 -4.50 -28.75
N LEU A 31 24.29 -5.12 -27.75
CA LEU A 31 23.49 -6.32 -27.91
C LEU A 31 22.30 -6.06 -28.86
N LEU A 32 21.62 -4.93 -28.68
CA LEU A 32 20.47 -4.54 -29.49
C LEU A 32 20.85 -4.03 -30.88
N ASN A 33 22.00 -3.36 -31.00
CA ASN A 33 22.53 -2.86 -32.26
C ASN A 33 24.06 -2.74 -32.22
N ASN A 34 24.73 -3.74 -32.79
CA ASN A 34 26.18 -3.83 -32.82
C ASN A 34 26.88 -2.76 -33.71
N LYS A 35 26.12 -1.94 -34.44
CA LYS A 35 26.67 -0.87 -35.31
C LYS A 35 26.82 0.46 -34.58
N VAL A 36 26.24 0.61 -33.38
CA VAL A 36 26.27 1.87 -32.63
C VAL A 36 27.70 2.22 -32.23
N GLN A 37 28.15 3.42 -32.63
CA GLN A 37 29.42 4.01 -32.22
C GLN A 37 29.21 4.98 -31.05
N ASP A 38 30.29 5.53 -30.50
CA ASP A 38 30.25 6.55 -29.43
C ASP A 38 29.48 6.17 -28.16
N LEU A 39 29.44 4.86 -27.85
CA LEU A 39 28.73 4.28 -26.70
C LEU A 39 29.05 4.96 -25.37
N GLU A 40 30.29 5.41 -25.20
CA GLU A 40 30.73 6.11 -23.99
C GLU A 40 30.01 7.47 -23.83
N THR A 41 29.81 8.18 -24.94
CA THR A 41 29.10 9.45 -24.96
C THR A 41 27.60 9.23 -24.78
N ILE A 42 27.03 8.23 -25.45
CA ILE A 42 25.61 7.88 -25.32
C ILE A 42 25.27 7.47 -23.88
N ALA A 43 26.03 6.54 -23.29
CA ALA A 43 25.78 6.07 -21.93
C ALA A 43 25.93 7.19 -20.90
N ARG A 44 26.96 8.04 -21.04
CA ARG A 44 27.14 9.22 -20.19
C ARG A 44 25.99 10.22 -20.33
N SER A 45 25.48 10.41 -21.55
CA SER A 45 24.32 11.27 -21.82
C SER A 45 23.08 10.75 -21.09
N ILE A 46 22.78 9.46 -21.21
CA ILE A 46 21.68 8.78 -20.50
C ILE A 46 21.79 8.98 -18.98
N ILE A 47 22.96 8.69 -18.39
CA ILE A 47 23.20 8.86 -16.95
C ILE A 47 23.02 10.31 -16.51
N ASN A 48 23.48 11.28 -17.32
CA ASN A 48 23.30 12.70 -17.02
C ASN A 48 21.82 13.10 -17.03
N MET A 49 21.04 12.58 -17.98
CA MET A 49 19.59 12.81 -18.03
C MET A 49 18.89 12.21 -16.81
N GLU A 50 19.23 10.98 -16.41
CA GLU A 50 18.70 10.36 -15.19
C GLU A 50 19.02 11.16 -13.94
N LYS A 51 20.27 11.64 -13.79
CA LYS A 51 20.68 12.50 -12.67
C LYS A 51 19.89 13.81 -12.65
N ALA A 52 19.63 14.40 -13.81
CA ALA A 52 18.82 15.62 -13.91
C ALA A 52 17.37 15.35 -13.47
N MET A 53 16.77 14.25 -13.93
CA MET A 53 15.41 13.84 -13.54
C MET A 53 15.29 13.50 -12.05
N ALA A 54 16.25 12.74 -11.50
CA ALA A 54 16.28 12.41 -10.08
C ALA A 54 16.33 13.66 -9.19
N LYS A 55 17.06 14.69 -9.63
CA LYS A 55 17.14 15.99 -8.95
C LYS A 55 15.82 16.78 -9.02
N LEU A 56 15.10 16.71 -10.14
CA LEU A 56 13.78 17.35 -10.26
C LEU A 56 12.76 16.72 -9.30
N ASP A 57 12.79 15.39 -9.12
CA ASP A 57 11.95 14.70 -8.13
C ASP A 57 12.36 15.00 -6.68
N GLU A 58 13.64 15.16 -6.38
CA GLU A 58 14.09 15.60 -5.04
C GLU A 58 13.57 17.01 -4.71
N MET A 59 13.66 17.94 -5.67
CA MET A 59 13.10 19.28 -5.53
C MET A 59 11.58 19.29 -5.32
N ARG A 60 10.87 18.19 -5.64
CA ARG A 60 9.47 17.95 -5.26
C ARG A 60 9.40 17.58 -3.77
N ARG A 61 10.16 16.58 -3.32
CA ARG A 61 10.16 16.08 -1.93
C ARG A 61 10.40 17.20 -0.92
N ASP A 62 11.36 18.09 -1.19
CA ASP A 62 11.69 19.20 -0.29
C ASP A 62 10.65 20.34 -0.29
N ARG A 63 9.75 20.39 -1.29
CA ARG A 63 8.74 21.44 -1.48
C ARG A 63 7.30 21.01 -1.15
N VAL A 64 7.10 19.80 -0.61
CA VAL A 64 5.78 19.31 -0.14
C VAL A 64 5.30 20.03 1.14
N SER A 65 6.04 21.02 1.65
CA SER A 65 5.60 21.87 2.76
C SER A 65 4.61 22.99 2.37
N GLY A 66 4.24 23.12 1.09
CA GLY A 66 3.25 24.09 0.62
C GLY A 66 1.93 23.44 0.21
N PHE A 67 0.80 24.01 0.65
CA PHE A 67 -0.53 23.71 0.12
C PHE A 67 -0.64 24.23 -1.32
N TRP A 68 -0.18 23.45 -2.30
CA TRP A 68 -0.34 23.77 -3.71
C TRP A 68 -1.64 23.18 -4.24
N THR A 69 -2.44 24.00 -4.92
CA THR A 69 -3.65 23.54 -5.61
C THR A 69 -3.27 22.84 -6.90
N GLU A 70 -3.65 21.57 -7.06
CA GLU A 70 -3.47 20.81 -8.29
C GLU A 70 -4.50 21.26 -9.34
N PRO A 71 -4.08 21.92 -10.44
CA PRO A 71 -5.01 22.52 -11.37
C PRO A 71 -5.71 21.46 -12.22
N THR A 72 -6.95 21.76 -12.60
CA THR A 72 -7.61 21.04 -13.69
C THR A 72 -7.94 22.05 -14.78
N LEU A 73 -7.41 21.80 -15.98
CA LEU A 73 -7.51 22.72 -17.11
C LEU A 73 -8.35 22.09 -18.22
N SER A 74 -8.99 22.90 -19.05
CA SER A 74 -9.50 22.41 -20.32
C SER A 74 -8.33 22.04 -21.25
N LEU A 75 -8.53 21.13 -22.19
CA LEU A 75 -7.54 20.78 -23.22
C LEU A 75 -7.14 22.02 -24.04
N TYR A 76 -8.08 22.95 -24.24
CA TYR A 76 -7.82 24.24 -24.87
C TYR A 76 -6.85 25.11 -24.06
N ASP A 77 -7.08 25.23 -22.75
CA ASP A 77 -6.25 26.05 -21.86
C ASP A 77 -4.88 25.42 -21.62
N LEU A 78 -4.78 24.09 -21.67
CA LEU A 78 -3.53 23.35 -21.48
C LEU A 78 -2.41 23.82 -22.43
N ASN A 79 -2.75 24.13 -23.68
CA ASN A 79 -1.79 24.64 -24.67
C ASN A 79 -1.19 26.00 -24.31
N LYS A 80 -1.96 26.82 -23.59
CA LYS A 80 -1.55 28.18 -23.20
C LYS A 80 -0.78 28.17 -21.89
N TYR A 81 -0.81 27.06 -21.16
CA TYR A 81 -0.39 27.01 -19.77
C TYR A 81 1.11 26.73 -19.59
N PHE A 82 1.73 26.01 -20.53
CA PHE A 82 3.18 25.81 -20.54
C PHE A 82 3.88 26.93 -21.29
N LYS A 83 5.06 27.33 -20.80
CA LYS A 83 5.90 28.32 -21.50
C LYS A 83 6.28 27.78 -22.89
N ASN A 84 6.60 28.68 -23.82
CA ASN A 84 7.06 28.36 -25.18
C ASN A 84 6.13 27.49 -26.05
N GLY A 85 4.88 27.23 -25.61
CA GLY A 85 3.88 26.52 -26.40
C GLY A 85 4.12 25.02 -26.53
N PHE A 86 4.69 24.37 -25.49
CA PHE A 86 4.88 22.92 -25.46
C PHE A 86 3.59 22.18 -25.87
N PRO A 87 3.63 21.29 -26.89
CA PRO A 87 2.43 20.82 -27.59
C PRO A 87 1.70 19.68 -26.87
N LEU A 88 1.56 19.73 -25.54
CA LEU A 88 0.99 18.64 -24.74
C LEU A 88 -0.41 18.22 -25.19
N SER A 89 -1.29 19.18 -25.53
CA SER A 89 -2.63 18.80 -26.04
C SER A 89 -2.57 18.02 -27.34
N ARG A 90 -1.61 18.33 -28.23
CA ARG A 90 -1.44 17.64 -29.52
C ARG A 90 -0.93 16.23 -29.29
N LEU A 91 -0.01 16.06 -28.34
CA LEU A 91 0.48 14.75 -27.91
C LEU A 91 -0.68 13.91 -27.36
N LEU A 92 -1.49 14.46 -26.45
CA LEU A 92 -2.68 13.78 -25.93
C LEU A 92 -3.68 13.42 -27.05
N VAL A 93 -3.98 14.34 -27.98
CA VAL A 93 -4.86 14.06 -29.12
C VAL A 93 -4.32 12.94 -30.00
N ALA A 94 -3.01 12.94 -30.27
CA ALA A 94 -2.36 11.88 -31.05
C ALA A 94 -2.38 10.54 -30.31
N HIS A 95 -2.18 10.56 -28.99
CA HIS A 95 -2.20 9.37 -28.16
C HIS A 95 -3.60 8.73 -28.10
N PHE A 96 -4.63 9.51 -27.76
CA PHE A 96 -6.02 9.03 -27.67
C PHE A 96 -6.59 8.56 -29.01
N LYS A 97 -6.04 9.02 -30.14
CA LYS A 97 -6.37 8.50 -31.48
C LYS A 97 -6.08 7.00 -31.63
N LYS A 98 -5.06 6.46 -30.95
CA LYS A 98 -4.73 5.02 -30.98
C LYS A 98 -5.90 4.16 -30.49
N ALA A 99 -6.65 4.66 -29.51
CA ALA A 99 -7.84 4.01 -28.98
C ALA A 99 -9.13 4.40 -29.72
N ASN A 100 -9.06 5.07 -30.87
CA ASN A 100 -10.21 5.67 -31.55
C ASN A 100 -11.05 6.53 -30.60
N VAL A 101 -10.40 7.38 -29.79
CA VAL A 101 -11.05 8.35 -28.91
C VAL A 101 -10.70 9.76 -29.40
N THR A 102 -11.73 10.53 -29.73
CA THR A 102 -11.57 11.94 -30.11
C THR A 102 -11.66 12.82 -28.87
N LEU A 103 -10.60 13.57 -28.58
CA LEU A 103 -10.60 14.59 -27.53
C LEU A 103 -11.28 15.88 -28.02
N LYS A 104 -12.03 16.51 -27.13
CA LYS A 104 -12.71 17.79 -27.33
C LYS A 104 -11.93 18.91 -26.62
N PRO A 105 -11.96 20.15 -27.13
CA PRO A 105 -11.33 21.28 -26.44
C PRO A 105 -11.82 21.49 -25.00
N SER A 106 -13.07 21.11 -24.73
CA SER A 106 -13.70 21.18 -23.40
C SER A 106 -13.32 20.04 -22.45
N ASP A 107 -12.62 19.00 -22.92
CA ASP A 107 -12.17 17.92 -22.05
C ASP A 107 -11.25 18.46 -20.97
N ARG A 108 -11.38 17.92 -19.77
CA ARG A 108 -10.63 18.37 -18.59
C ARG A 108 -9.43 17.47 -18.33
N VAL A 109 -8.28 18.10 -18.13
CA VAL A 109 -7.01 17.45 -17.78
C VAL A 109 -6.62 17.88 -16.37
N HIS A 110 -6.63 16.93 -15.45
CA HIS A 110 -6.13 17.12 -14.09
C HIS A 110 -4.62 16.92 -14.07
N LEU A 111 -3.87 17.86 -13.48
CA LEU A 111 -2.40 17.82 -13.43
C LEU A 111 -1.92 17.59 -11.99
N PRO A 112 -1.87 16.33 -11.52
CA PRO A 112 -1.29 16.03 -10.23
C PRO A 112 0.19 16.38 -10.24
N PHE A 113 0.73 16.84 -9.11
CA PHE A 113 2.12 17.28 -9.00
C PHE A 113 2.55 18.32 -10.06
N PHE A 114 1.64 19.23 -10.44
CA PHE A 114 1.84 20.20 -11.53
C PHE A 114 3.22 20.87 -11.56
N HIS A 115 3.80 21.23 -10.42
CA HIS A 115 5.14 21.83 -10.37
C HIS A 115 6.24 20.95 -10.97
N LEU A 116 6.15 19.63 -10.75
CA LEU A 116 7.06 18.66 -11.35
C LEU A 116 6.80 18.59 -12.85
N THR A 117 5.54 18.47 -13.29
CA THR A 117 5.19 18.47 -14.72
C THR A 117 5.75 19.68 -15.43
N ARG A 118 5.58 20.88 -14.86
CA ARG A 118 6.14 22.12 -15.41
C ARG A 118 7.66 22.11 -15.44
N ALA A 119 8.31 21.62 -14.39
CA ALA A 119 9.76 21.56 -14.33
C ALA A 119 10.33 20.60 -15.38
N VAL A 120 9.68 19.46 -15.59
CA VAL A 120 10.03 18.48 -16.63
C VAL A 120 9.82 19.07 -18.02
N VAL A 121 8.69 19.73 -18.29
CA VAL A 121 8.44 20.40 -19.58
C VAL A 121 9.53 21.44 -19.88
N ASN A 122 9.82 22.32 -18.92
CA ASN A 122 10.90 23.30 -19.09
C ASN A 122 12.27 22.64 -19.29
N TRP A 123 12.53 21.51 -18.64
CA TRP A 123 13.78 20.77 -18.80
C TRP A 123 13.89 20.12 -20.19
N ILE A 124 12.80 19.53 -20.70
CA ILE A 124 12.71 18.98 -22.06
C ILE A 124 13.07 20.04 -23.11
N GLU A 125 12.67 21.29 -22.90
CA GLU A 125 12.98 22.40 -23.81
C GLU A 125 14.46 22.83 -23.79
N LEU A 126 15.23 22.45 -22.77
CA LEU A 126 16.64 22.82 -22.61
C LEU A 126 17.62 21.72 -23.06
N VAL A 127 17.14 20.48 -23.22
CA VAL A 127 17.99 19.34 -23.54
C VAL A 127 18.11 19.11 -25.05
N ASN A 128 19.23 18.53 -25.47
CA ASN A 128 19.43 18.13 -26.86
C ASN A 128 18.46 16.99 -27.22
N SER A 129 17.87 17.03 -28.42
CA SER A 129 16.88 16.06 -28.88
C SER A 129 17.46 14.64 -29.00
N THR A 130 18.71 14.48 -29.42
CA THR A 130 19.38 13.17 -29.52
C THR A 130 19.58 12.57 -28.13
N ASP A 131 20.01 13.37 -27.17
CA ASP A 131 20.21 12.92 -25.79
C ASP A 131 18.89 12.53 -25.14
N LEU A 132 17.84 13.32 -25.38
CA LEU A 132 16.48 13.00 -24.93
C LEU A 132 15.97 11.70 -25.55
N TYR A 133 16.22 11.47 -26.84
CA TYR A 133 15.85 10.24 -27.53
C TYR A 133 16.57 9.02 -26.96
N ASN A 134 17.88 9.13 -26.72
CA ASN A 134 18.68 8.09 -26.08
C ASN A 134 18.14 7.75 -24.68
N PHE A 135 17.82 8.77 -23.89
CA PHE A 135 17.25 8.60 -22.56
C PHE A 135 15.89 7.92 -22.59
N ILE A 136 14.97 8.35 -23.45
CA ILE A 136 13.63 7.71 -23.62
C ILE A 136 13.78 6.25 -24.08
N GLY A 137 14.68 5.99 -25.04
CA GLY A 137 14.98 4.65 -25.51
C GLY A 137 15.51 3.75 -24.39
N TRP A 138 16.38 4.28 -23.53
CA TRP A 138 16.87 3.57 -22.36
C TRP A 138 15.78 3.25 -21.34
N LEU A 139 14.90 4.20 -21.02
CA LEU A 139 13.73 3.94 -20.18
C LEU A 139 12.83 2.84 -20.76
N ARG A 140 12.70 2.78 -22.08
CA ARG A 140 11.96 1.71 -22.75
C ARG A 140 12.65 0.36 -22.54
N ILE A 141 13.97 0.28 -22.69
CA ILE A 141 14.71 -0.97 -22.43
C ILE A 141 14.53 -1.41 -20.98
N LEU A 142 14.68 -0.51 -20.01
CA LEU A 142 14.48 -0.82 -18.59
C LEU A 142 13.07 -1.33 -18.27
N LYS A 143 12.04 -0.91 -19.02
CA LYS A 143 10.68 -1.44 -18.87
C LYS A 143 10.60 -2.94 -19.18
N TYR A 144 11.35 -3.42 -20.17
CA TYR A 144 11.26 -4.80 -20.65
C TYR A 144 12.41 -5.70 -20.19
N ILE A 145 13.51 -5.14 -19.66
CA ILE A 145 14.71 -5.89 -19.30
C ILE A 145 14.43 -7.06 -18.36
N ASN A 146 13.49 -6.88 -17.42
CA ASN A 146 13.10 -7.88 -16.42
C ASN A 146 12.25 -9.03 -16.98
N VAL A 147 11.68 -8.87 -18.18
CA VAL A 147 10.79 -9.85 -18.81
C VAL A 147 11.35 -10.40 -20.12
N ALA A 148 12.48 -9.86 -20.59
CA ALA A 148 13.12 -10.27 -21.83
C ALA A 148 13.84 -11.61 -21.72
N GLY A 149 14.39 -11.95 -20.54
CA GLY A 149 15.26 -13.11 -20.36
C GLY A 149 16.62 -12.97 -21.04
N GLY A 150 17.35 -14.09 -21.14
CA GLY A 150 18.58 -14.20 -21.91
C GLY A 150 19.69 -13.22 -21.50
N GLN A 151 20.50 -12.80 -22.48
CA GLN A 151 21.68 -11.93 -22.25
C GLN A 151 21.29 -10.56 -21.68
N LEU A 152 20.11 -10.03 -21.99
CA LEU A 152 19.62 -8.77 -21.41
C LEU A 152 19.47 -8.86 -19.89
N THR A 153 18.91 -9.97 -19.40
CA THR A 153 18.75 -10.21 -17.96
C THR A 153 20.11 -10.47 -17.30
N GLN A 154 21.00 -11.21 -17.97
CA GLN A 154 22.35 -11.49 -17.46
C GLN A 154 23.17 -10.23 -17.21
N TYR A 155 23.11 -9.23 -18.11
CA TYR A 155 23.80 -7.96 -17.87
C TYR A 155 23.24 -7.21 -16.65
N LEU A 156 21.93 -7.28 -16.41
CA LEU A 156 21.32 -6.68 -15.22
C LEU A 156 21.75 -7.41 -13.93
N GLU A 157 21.77 -8.74 -13.95
CA GLU A 157 22.25 -9.57 -12.84
C GLU A 157 23.72 -9.27 -12.52
N GLU A 158 24.58 -9.20 -13.54
CA GLU A 158 26.00 -8.83 -13.40
C GLU A 158 26.14 -7.44 -12.75
N PHE A 159 25.34 -6.47 -13.19
CA PHE A 159 25.30 -5.14 -12.58
C PHE A 159 24.91 -5.21 -11.09
N GLU A 160 23.84 -5.94 -10.75
CA GLU A 160 23.34 -6.08 -9.37
C GLU A 160 24.39 -6.77 -8.46
N GLU A 161 25.07 -7.80 -8.96
CA GLU A 161 26.15 -8.51 -8.27
C GLU A 161 27.38 -7.63 -8.04
N ASN A 162 27.91 -7.00 -9.09
CA ASN A 162 29.12 -6.19 -9.03
C ASN A 162 28.97 -4.99 -8.11
N THR A 163 27.78 -4.42 -8.05
CA THR A 163 27.48 -3.25 -7.22
C THR A 163 27.05 -3.61 -5.80
N LYS A 164 26.76 -4.89 -5.54
CA LYS A 164 26.01 -5.36 -4.35
C LYS A 164 24.78 -4.48 -4.12
N PHE A 165 24.12 -4.14 -5.22
CA PHE A 165 22.93 -3.31 -5.26
C PHE A 165 21.89 -4.11 -6.02
N SER A 166 21.34 -5.11 -5.32
CA SER A 166 20.06 -5.69 -5.73
C SER A 166 18.96 -5.00 -4.94
N LEU A 167 17.94 -4.55 -5.66
CA LEU A 167 16.68 -4.10 -5.07
C LEU A 167 15.68 -5.26 -4.89
N ARG A 168 16.09 -6.48 -5.25
CA ARG A 168 15.22 -7.66 -5.31
C ARG A 168 15.85 -8.82 -4.56
N ASP A 169 15.02 -9.57 -3.86
CA ASP A 169 15.41 -10.90 -3.40
C ASP A 169 15.56 -11.82 -4.62
N PRO A 170 16.55 -12.73 -4.65
CA PRO A 170 16.67 -13.73 -5.70
C PRO A 170 15.36 -14.52 -5.79
N LYS A 171 14.76 -14.53 -6.98
CA LYS A 171 13.44 -15.12 -7.25
C LYS A 171 13.55 -16.14 -8.36
N GLY A 172 12.75 -17.20 -8.26
CA GLY A 172 12.59 -18.16 -9.37
C GLY A 172 11.89 -17.47 -10.56
N TRP A 173 12.05 -18.03 -11.76
CA TRP A 173 11.41 -17.47 -12.96
C TRP A 173 9.88 -17.37 -12.83
N GLN A 174 9.25 -18.28 -12.06
CA GLN A 174 7.81 -18.22 -11.79
C GLN A 174 7.43 -16.94 -11.04
N ASP A 175 8.21 -16.56 -10.03
CA ASP A 175 7.96 -15.36 -9.23
C ASP A 175 8.22 -14.09 -10.04
N VAL A 176 9.21 -14.11 -10.95
CA VAL A 176 9.44 -13.00 -11.89
C VAL A 176 8.25 -12.83 -12.85
N CYS A 177 7.71 -13.92 -13.39
CA CYS A 177 6.52 -13.87 -14.23
C CYS A 177 5.30 -13.36 -13.45
N LEU A 178 5.12 -13.80 -12.20
CA LEU A 178 4.04 -13.32 -11.33
C LEU A 178 4.21 -11.84 -10.99
N ASP A 179 5.41 -11.38 -10.65
CA ASP A 179 5.69 -9.96 -10.38
C ASP A 179 5.42 -9.09 -11.63
N ALA A 180 5.71 -9.61 -12.82
CA ALA A 180 5.48 -8.90 -14.07
C ALA A 180 3.99 -8.78 -14.44
N LEU A 181 3.17 -9.78 -14.07
CA LEU A 181 1.77 -9.86 -14.51
C LEU A 181 0.74 -9.60 -13.40
N VAL A 182 1.10 -9.83 -12.13
CA VAL A 182 0.19 -9.93 -10.99
C VAL A 182 0.72 -9.14 -9.78
N THR A 183 0.72 -7.83 -9.95
CA THR A 183 0.81 -6.80 -8.89
C THR A 183 -0.31 -5.76 -9.09
N ASP A 184 -0.52 -4.94 -8.06
CA ASP A 184 -1.59 -3.94 -7.96
C ASP A 184 -1.80 -3.05 -9.21
N GLU A 185 -0.74 -2.84 -10.01
CA GLU A 185 -0.75 -1.95 -11.18
C GLU A 185 -0.52 -2.68 -12.51
N THR A 186 -0.26 -3.98 -12.47
CA THR A 186 0.04 -4.79 -13.66
C THR A 186 -1.21 -5.27 -14.39
N THR A 187 -0.97 -5.90 -15.54
CA THR A 187 -1.97 -6.14 -16.56
C THR A 187 -2.88 -7.34 -16.29
N MET A 188 -2.51 -8.30 -15.44
CA MET A 188 -3.30 -9.53 -15.17
C MET A 188 -3.79 -9.66 -13.72
N TYR A 189 -3.77 -8.56 -12.95
CA TYR A 189 -4.23 -8.57 -11.56
C TYR A 189 -5.66 -9.09 -11.40
N ALA A 190 -6.62 -8.59 -12.19
CA ALA A 190 -8.03 -8.93 -12.00
C ALA A 190 -8.39 -10.39 -12.38
N PRO A 191 -7.87 -10.97 -13.48
CA PRO A 191 -8.00 -12.39 -13.76
C PRO A 191 -7.30 -13.29 -12.72
N ALA A 192 -6.10 -12.94 -12.29
CA ALA A 192 -5.40 -13.70 -11.25
C ALA A 192 -6.18 -13.66 -9.93
N ALA A 193 -6.75 -12.49 -9.59
CA ALA A 193 -7.65 -12.32 -8.45
C ALA A 193 -8.86 -13.24 -8.55
N ASN A 194 -9.52 -13.31 -9.70
CA ASN A 194 -10.64 -14.20 -9.93
C ASN A 194 -10.27 -15.68 -9.68
N LEU A 195 -9.17 -16.15 -10.27
CA LEU A 195 -8.68 -17.53 -10.09
C LEU A 195 -8.34 -17.83 -8.62
N TYR A 196 -7.73 -16.88 -7.90
CA TYR A 196 -7.45 -17.01 -6.48
C TYR A 196 -8.73 -17.12 -5.65
N LEU A 197 -9.73 -16.27 -5.94
CA LEU A 197 -11.00 -16.23 -5.21
C LEU A 197 -11.82 -17.52 -5.43
N GLU A 198 -11.87 -18.02 -6.66
CA GLU A 198 -12.57 -19.28 -6.96
C GLU A 198 -12.02 -20.46 -6.16
N LYS A 199 -10.69 -20.49 -5.96
CA LYS A 199 -10.02 -21.60 -5.29
C LYS A 199 -9.92 -21.44 -3.77
N TYR A 200 -9.67 -20.22 -3.28
CA TYR A 200 -9.28 -19.99 -1.89
C TYR A 200 -10.25 -19.11 -1.10
N PHE A 201 -11.13 -18.33 -1.75
CA PHE A 201 -12.03 -17.42 -1.03
C PHE A 201 -13.35 -17.22 -1.76
N THR A 202 -14.20 -18.24 -1.65
CA THR A 202 -15.51 -18.29 -2.34
C THR A 202 -16.49 -17.23 -1.81
N PRO A 203 -17.60 -16.95 -2.51
CA PRO A 203 -18.66 -16.09 -1.97
C PRO A 203 -19.18 -16.50 -0.58
N GLY A 204 -19.17 -17.81 -0.27
CA GLY A 204 -19.52 -18.32 1.06
C GLY A 204 -18.54 -17.88 2.15
N GLU A 205 -17.23 -17.91 1.87
CA GLU A 205 -16.19 -17.38 2.77
C GLU A 205 -16.41 -15.90 3.06
N LYS A 206 -16.73 -15.11 2.02
CA LYS A 206 -17.02 -13.68 2.16
C LYS A 206 -18.18 -13.42 3.11
N ILE A 207 -19.27 -14.18 3.00
CA ILE A 207 -20.45 -14.05 3.88
C ILE A 207 -20.07 -14.39 5.33
N LYS A 208 -19.33 -15.47 5.57
CA LYS A 208 -18.90 -15.86 6.92
C LYS A 208 -17.95 -14.83 7.54
N ALA A 209 -17.01 -14.29 6.76
CA ALA A 209 -16.13 -13.23 7.23
C ALA A 209 -16.93 -11.98 7.62
N LEU A 210 -17.91 -11.59 6.81
CA LEU A 210 -18.77 -10.45 7.12
C LEU A 210 -19.59 -10.67 8.40
N ASN A 211 -20.13 -11.88 8.60
CA ASN A 211 -20.86 -12.22 9.83
C ASN A 211 -19.95 -12.15 11.06
N MET A 212 -18.71 -12.63 10.95
CA MET A 212 -17.71 -12.53 12.01
C MET A 212 -17.42 -11.06 12.37
N VAL A 213 -17.20 -10.20 11.37
CA VAL A 213 -16.98 -8.76 11.55
C VAL A 213 -18.18 -8.11 12.25
N ARG A 214 -19.41 -8.42 11.82
CA ARG A 214 -20.66 -7.90 12.40
C ARG A 214 -20.85 -8.34 13.85
N ASN A 215 -20.50 -9.58 14.19
CA ASN A 215 -20.54 -10.06 15.58
C ASN A 215 -19.55 -9.26 16.45
N ILE A 216 -18.30 -9.10 16.00
CA ILE A 216 -17.30 -8.32 16.74
C ILE A 216 -17.70 -6.84 16.87
N GLU A 217 -18.27 -6.25 15.82
CA GLU A 217 -18.85 -4.89 15.86
C GLU A 217 -19.91 -4.77 16.97
N ALA A 218 -20.83 -5.73 17.07
CA ALA A 218 -21.84 -5.74 18.13
C ALA A 218 -21.24 -5.84 19.54
N GLN A 219 -20.16 -6.62 19.70
CA GLN A 219 -19.43 -6.68 20.98
C GLN A 219 -18.72 -5.35 21.30
N LEU A 220 -18.17 -4.67 20.30
CA LEU A 220 -17.55 -3.35 20.47
C LEU A 220 -18.57 -2.29 20.89
N VAL A 221 -19.74 -2.25 20.24
CA VAL A 221 -20.85 -1.36 20.65
C VAL A 221 -21.28 -1.65 22.08
N THR A 222 -21.40 -2.93 22.45
CA THR A 222 -21.75 -3.32 23.82
C THR A 222 -20.69 -2.88 24.83
N LEU A 223 -19.40 -3.05 24.47
CA LEU A 223 -18.28 -2.62 25.30
C LEU A 223 -18.31 -1.12 25.53
N VAL A 224 -18.46 -0.32 24.47
CA VAL A 224 -18.54 1.15 24.53
C VAL A 224 -19.72 1.61 25.40
N ASN A 225 -20.90 1.01 25.24
CA ASN A 225 -22.09 1.41 25.99
C ASN A 225 -22.01 1.09 27.49
N LYS A 226 -21.47 -0.07 27.84
CA LYS A 226 -21.34 -0.52 29.25
C LYS A 226 -20.13 0.07 29.98
N ASN A 227 -19.34 0.86 29.28
CA ASN A 227 -18.10 1.38 29.79
C ASN A 227 -18.32 2.51 30.81
N PRO A 228 -17.82 2.39 32.06
CA PRO A 228 -18.02 3.42 33.08
C PRO A 228 -17.17 4.68 32.89
N TRP A 229 -16.09 4.65 32.10
CA TRP A 229 -15.18 5.80 31.97
C TRP A 229 -15.60 6.82 30.91
N MET A 230 -16.47 6.44 29.96
CA MET A 230 -16.99 7.38 28.96
C MET A 230 -18.26 8.06 29.48
N ASN A 231 -18.31 9.40 29.39
CA ASN A 231 -19.58 10.10 29.59
C ASN A 231 -20.59 9.74 28.48
N THR A 232 -21.88 10.04 28.71
CA THR A 232 -22.96 9.68 27.77
C THR A 232 -22.72 10.21 26.36
N ARG A 233 -22.30 11.47 26.20
CA ARG A 233 -22.10 12.07 24.88
C ARG A 233 -20.95 11.44 24.09
N ALA A 234 -19.84 11.11 24.77
CA ALA A 234 -18.73 10.41 24.15
C ALA A 234 -19.12 8.98 23.73
N ARG A 235 -19.94 8.28 24.54
CA ARG A 235 -20.50 6.97 24.17
C ARG A 235 -21.39 7.06 22.93
N ASP A 236 -22.25 8.06 22.84
CA ASP A 236 -23.15 8.25 21.71
C ASP A 236 -22.36 8.46 20.41
N ILE A 237 -21.32 9.29 20.44
CA ILE A 237 -20.50 9.60 19.26
C ILE A 237 -19.65 8.41 18.83
N ALA A 238 -19.01 7.73 19.77
CA ALA A 238 -18.27 6.51 19.47
C ALA A 238 -19.20 5.43 18.89
N THR A 239 -20.38 5.26 19.46
CA THR A 239 -21.40 4.31 18.98
C THR A 239 -21.90 4.67 17.59
N GLU A 240 -22.19 5.95 17.33
CA GLU A 240 -22.62 6.42 16.02
C GLU A 240 -21.53 6.18 14.97
N ARG A 241 -20.27 6.45 15.30
CA ARG A 241 -19.14 6.23 14.41
C ARG A 241 -18.94 4.76 14.09
N ILE A 242 -19.05 3.87 15.09
CA ILE A 242 -19.01 2.41 14.89
C ILE A 242 -20.15 1.98 13.96
N LYS A 243 -21.38 2.44 14.20
CA LYS A 243 -22.55 2.10 13.37
C LYS A 243 -22.44 2.61 11.92
N LYS A 244 -21.70 3.70 11.69
CA LYS A 244 -21.42 4.27 10.36
C LYS A 244 -20.16 3.68 9.71
N LEU A 245 -19.55 2.67 10.31
CA LEU A 245 -18.35 2.04 9.77
C LEU A 245 -18.69 1.24 8.51
N ASN A 246 -17.98 1.53 7.43
CA ASN A 246 -18.12 0.78 6.19
C ASN A 246 -17.17 -0.42 6.19
N PHE A 247 -17.66 -1.55 5.67
CA PHE A 247 -16.89 -2.79 5.58
C PHE A 247 -16.56 -3.12 4.12
N ARG A 248 -15.27 -3.31 3.84
CA ARG A 248 -14.75 -3.84 2.56
C ARG A 248 -14.02 -5.15 2.88
N ILE A 249 -14.76 -6.26 2.81
CA ILE A 249 -14.32 -7.59 3.25
C ILE A 249 -14.21 -8.53 2.04
N GLY A 250 -13.07 -9.19 1.90
CA GLY A 250 -12.75 -10.12 0.82
C GLY A 250 -12.31 -9.41 -0.46
N TYR A 251 -13.29 -8.98 -1.25
CA TYR A 251 -13.09 -8.44 -2.60
C TYR A 251 -14.33 -7.67 -3.07
N ASP A 252 -14.16 -6.76 -4.03
CA ASP A 252 -15.27 -6.13 -4.74
C ASP A 252 -15.88 -7.07 -5.80
N ASP A 253 -17.21 -7.09 -5.94
CA ASP A 253 -17.94 -8.12 -6.72
C ASP A 253 -17.58 -8.19 -8.21
N PHE A 254 -16.95 -7.15 -8.76
CA PHE A 254 -16.49 -7.19 -10.15
C PHE A 254 -15.36 -8.22 -10.37
N PHE A 255 -14.60 -8.60 -9.33
CA PHE A 255 -13.56 -9.64 -9.42
C PHE A 255 -14.11 -11.05 -9.67
N VAL A 256 -15.43 -11.25 -9.53
CA VAL A 256 -16.12 -12.49 -9.87
C VAL A 256 -17.11 -12.31 -11.03
N ASN A 257 -17.13 -11.13 -11.66
CA ASN A 257 -17.97 -10.85 -12.80
C ASN A 257 -17.20 -11.08 -14.10
N MET A 258 -17.35 -12.27 -14.68
CA MET A 258 -16.69 -12.63 -15.95
C MET A 258 -17.01 -11.68 -17.11
N THR A 259 -18.17 -11.04 -17.12
CA THR A 259 -18.51 -10.05 -18.15
C THR A 259 -17.63 -8.81 -18.02
N TYR A 260 -17.44 -8.31 -16.80
CA TYR A 260 -16.55 -7.18 -16.53
C TYR A 260 -15.09 -7.55 -16.79
N LEU A 261 -14.63 -8.72 -16.30
CA LEU A 261 -13.26 -9.16 -16.49
C LEU A 261 -12.92 -9.32 -17.98
N ASN A 262 -13.78 -9.94 -18.78
CA ASN A 262 -13.56 -10.06 -20.22
C ASN A 262 -13.49 -8.70 -20.93
N LYS A 263 -14.25 -7.71 -20.45
CA LYS A 263 -14.22 -6.34 -20.99
C LYS A 263 -12.86 -5.67 -20.80
N LEU A 264 -12.10 -6.01 -19.75
CA LEU A 264 -10.77 -5.44 -19.51
C LEU A 264 -9.72 -5.87 -20.54
N TYR A 265 -9.99 -6.91 -21.34
CA TYR A 265 -9.03 -7.52 -22.28
C TYR A 265 -9.51 -7.51 -23.74
N THR A 266 -10.41 -6.59 -24.11
CA THR A 266 -11.01 -6.56 -25.45
C THR A 266 -10.04 -6.21 -26.57
N PHE A 267 -8.90 -5.57 -26.26
CA PHE A 267 -7.89 -5.18 -27.24
C PHE A 267 -6.78 -6.22 -27.40
N VAL A 268 -6.76 -7.28 -26.58
CA VAL A 268 -5.79 -8.36 -26.72
C VAL A 268 -6.10 -9.17 -27.98
N ASN A 269 -5.14 -9.24 -28.91
CA ASN A 269 -5.26 -10.14 -30.06
C ASN A 269 -4.99 -11.59 -29.63
N LYS A 270 -6.05 -12.31 -29.27
CA LYS A 270 -5.97 -13.70 -28.77
C LYS A 270 -5.34 -14.68 -29.77
N ILE A 271 -5.40 -14.39 -31.06
CA ILE A 271 -4.85 -15.25 -32.12
C ILE A 271 -3.31 -15.15 -32.17
N SER A 272 -2.74 -14.08 -31.61
CA SER A 272 -1.29 -13.86 -31.57
C SER A 272 -0.56 -14.73 -30.54
N PHE A 273 -1.27 -15.34 -29.59
CA PHE A 273 -0.64 -16.11 -28.52
C PHE A 273 -0.62 -17.61 -28.86
N ARG A 274 0.59 -18.13 -29.06
CA ARG A 274 0.90 -19.55 -29.22
C ARG A 274 1.79 -20.00 -28.07
N GLN A 275 1.98 -21.30 -27.92
CA GLN A 275 2.83 -21.85 -26.86
C GLN A 275 4.29 -21.39 -26.95
N ASP A 276 4.76 -21.07 -28.15
CA ASP A 276 6.11 -20.57 -28.44
C ASP A 276 6.21 -19.03 -28.43
N THR A 277 5.13 -18.29 -28.14
CA THR A 277 5.18 -16.83 -28.11
C THR A 277 6.11 -16.34 -26.99
N PRO A 278 7.11 -15.51 -27.30
CA PRO A 278 8.01 -14.95 -26.29
C PRO A 278 7.24 -14.17 -25.21
N PHE A 279 7.65 -14.34 -23.95
CA PHE A 279 6.96 -13.69 -22.82
C PHE A 279 6.94 -12.16 -22.94
N ILE A 280 8.00 -11.56 -23.48
CA ILE A 280 8.08 -10.11 -23.75
C ILE A 280 6.98 -9.61 -24.70
N GLU A 281 6.58 -10.42 -25.68
CA GLU A 281 5.48 -10.09 -26.61
C GLU A 281 4.12 -10.14 -25.90
N ILE A 282 3.90 -11.18 -25.08
CA ILE A 282 2.69 -11.29 -24.25
C ILE A 282 2.60 -10.08 -23.30
N TYR A 283 3.69 -9.76 -22.61
CA TYR A 283 3.78 -8.63 -21.70
C TYR A 283 3.50 -7.30 -22.42
N TYR A 284 4.04 -7.10 -23.63
CA TYR A 284 3.79 -5.93 -24.46
C TYR A 284 2.31 -5.79 -24.84
N GLU A 285 1.71 -6.86 -25.40
CA GLU A 285 0.31 -6.87 -25.84
C GLU A 285 -0.65 -6.56 -24.69
N LEU A 286 -0.38 -7.12 -23.49
CA LEU A 286 -1.18 -6.87 -22.31
C LEU A 286 -1.11 -5.41 -21.83
N HIS A 287 0.09 -4.79 -21.88
CA HIS A 287 0.25 -3.37 -21.54
C HIS A 287 -0.45 -2.48 -22.57
N ASN A 288 -0.31 -2.79 -23.85
CA ASN A 288 -1.00 -2.07 -24.91
C ASN A 288 -2.53 -2.15 -24.72
N ASN A 289 -3.06 -3.33 -24.43
CA ASN A 289 -4.49 -3.49 -24.12
C ASN A 289 -4.92 -2.64 -22.91
N GLN A 290 -4.13 -2.60 -21.84
CA GLN A 290 -4.43 -1.81 -20.65
C GLN A 290 -4.50 -0.31 -20.98
N GLU A 291 -3.53 0.21 -21.73
CA GLU A 291 -3.50 1.61 -22.16
C GLU A 291 -4.71 1.96 -23.04
N LEU A 292 -5.03 1.13 -24.04
CA LEU A 292 -6.20 1.32 -24.91
C LEU A 292 -7.52 1.28 -24.11
N THR A 293 -7.60 0.38 -23.13
CA THR A 293 -8.76 0.27 -22.23
C THR A 293 -8.93 1.53 -21.39
N PHE A 294 -7.86 2.04 -20.78
CA PHE A 294 -7.90 3.28 -19.98
C PHE A 294 -8.25 4.50 -20.83
N MET A 295 -7.72 4.61 -22.05
CA MET A 295 -8.10 5.70 -22.96
C MET A 295 -9.60 5.65 -23.32
N LYS A 296 -10.17 4.46 -23.54
CA LYS A 296 -11.61 4.29 -23.81
C LYS A 296 -12.50 4.70 -22.64
N MET A 297 -12.04 4.50 -21.40
CA MET A 297 -12.82 4.84 -20.21
C MET A 297 -13.17 6.33 -20.12
N LEU A 298 -12.40 7.22 -20.77
CA LEU A 298 -12.66 8.68 -20.80
C LEU A 298 -14.09 9.05 -21.26
N ARG A 299 -14.73 8.20 -22.09
CA ARG A 299 -16.09 8.43 -22.61
C ARG A 299 -17.16 7.62 -21.90
N THR A 300 -16.81 7.02 -20.78
CA THR A 300 -17.70 6.20 -19.97
C THR A 300 -17.80 6.80 -18.56
N SER A 301 -18.75 6.31 -17.76
CA SER A 301 -18.79 6.57 -16.32
C SER A 301 -17.91 5.59 -15.52
N GLU A 302 -17.13 4.75 -16.20
CA GLU A 302 -16.30 3.74 -15.55
C GLU A 302 -15.01 4.38 -15.03
N SER A 303 -14.60 3.94 -13.85
CA SER A 303 -13.30 4.28 -13.27
C SER A 303 -12.39 3.06 -13.26
N LYS A 304 -11.07 3.30 -13.23
CA LYS A 304 -10.11 2.24 -12.88
C LYS A 304 -10.53 1.64 -11.55
N TYR A 305 -10.56 0.31 -11.48
CA TYR A 305 -10.84 -0.36 -10.22
C TYR A 305 -9.71 -0.10 -9.22
N ASP A 306 -10.06 -0.10 -7.95
CA ASP A 306 -9.11 0.17 -6.87
C ASP A 306 -8.56 -1.16 -6.32
N TYR A 307 -7.30 -1.45 -6.61
CA TYR A 307 -6.60 -2.67 -6.17
C TYR A 307 -6.53 -2.79 -4.64
N ARG A 308 -6.70 -1.68 -3.90
CA ARG A 308 -6.79 -1.70 -2.44
C ARG A 308 -7.99 -2.50 -1.95
N PHE A 309 -8.95 -2.81 -2.83
CA PHE A 309 -10.10 -3.67 -2.59
C PHE A 309 -10.03 -5.00 -3.38
N GLY A 310 -8.85 -5.38 -3.87
CA GLY A 310 -8.58 -6.70 -4.44
C GLY A 310 -8.40 -7.79 -3.36
N PRO A 311 -7.89 -8.97 -3.73
CA PRO A 311 -7.84 -10.10 -2.80
C PRO A 311 -6.47 -10.40 -2.17
N PHE A 312 -5.38 -9.79 -2.63
CA PHE A 312 -4.01 -10.29 -2.35
C PHE A 312 -3.31 -9.70 -1.13
N LEU A 313 -3.82 -8.62 -0.55
CA LEU A 313 -3.24 -8.01 0.64
C LEU A 313 -3.40 -8.96 1.84
N THR A 314 -2.28 -9.35 2.43
CA THR A 314 -2.22 -10.34 3.53
C THR A 314 -2.50 -9.74 4.91
N HIS A 315 -2.73 -8.44 5.00
CA HIS A 315 -3.09 -7.75 6.23
C HIS A 315 -4.34 -6.88 6.03
N GLY A 316 -5.08 -6.67 7.13
CA GLY A 316 -6.19 -5.73 7.17
C GLY A 316 -5.77 -4.38 7.74
N TYR A 317 -6.56 -3.35 7.49
CA TYR A 317 -6.38 -2.04 8.13
C TYR A 317 -7.70 -1.28 8.25
N TYR A 318 -7.68 -0.23 9.08
CA TYR A 318 -8.79 0.70 9.24
C TYR A 318 -8.33 2.09 8.78
N ASP A 319 -9.08 2.69 7.86
CA ASP A 319 -8.91 4.06 7.39
C ASP A 319 -9.80 5.00 8.22
N ALA A 320 -9.16 5.75 9.12
CA ALA A 320 -9.82 6.70 10.00
C ALA A 320 -10.47 7.89 9.26
N HIS A 321 -9.90 8.32 8.13
CA HIS A 321 -10.43 9.46 7.39
C HIS A 321 -11.72 9.10 6.67
N ARG A 322 -11.77 7.90 6.07
CA ARG A 322 -12.94 7.41 5.34
C ARG A 322 -13.93 6.64 6.22
N ASN A 323 -13.55 6.32 7.45
CA ASN A 323 -14.29 5.43 8.34
C ASN A 323 -14.60 4.08 7.67
N ILE A 324 -13.56 3.40 7.17
CA ILE A 324 -13.68 2.12 6.44
C ILE A 324 -12.73 1.08 7.04
N LEU A 325 -13.23 -0.12 7.30
CA LEU A 325 -12.45 -1.31 7.62
C LEU A 325 -12.22 -2.13 6.35
N ILE A 326 -10.96 -2.45 6.05
CA ILE A 326 -10.55 -3.14 4.81
C ILE A 326 -9.80 -4.41 5.19
N PHE A 327 -10.33 -5.56 4.77
CA PHE A 327 -9.70 -6.87 4.86
C PHE A 327 -9.88 -7.57 3.51
N GLN A 328 -8.77 -7.90 2.84
CA GLN A 328 -8.82 -8.62 1.57
C GLN A 328 -8.90 -10.13 1.80
N ALA A 329 -9.25 -10.89 0.77
CA ALA A 329 -9.41 -12.34 0.85
C ALA A 329 -8.18 -13.06 1.46
N ALA A 330 -6.96 -12.67 1.06
CA ALA A 330 -5.73 -13.27 1.56
C ALA A 330 -5.49 -13.02 3.06
N SER A 331 -5.92 -11.87 3.60
CA SER A 331 -5.80 -11.60 5.04
C SER A 331 -6.81 -12.40 5.88
N LEU A 332 -7.87 -12.91 5.26
CA LEU A 332 -8.89 -13.74 5.88
C LEU A 332 -8.57 -15.24 5.77
N GLN A 333 -7.56 -15.61 4.95
CA GLN A 333 -7.00 -16.95 4.77
C GLN A 333 -7.97 -18.05 4.29
N GLY A 334 -9.25 -17.75 4.04
CA GLY A 334 -10.17 -18.63 3.30
C GLY A 334 -10.58 -19.94 3.98
N ARG A 335 -10.45 -20.02 5.31
CA ARG A 335 -10.73 -21.25 6.08
C ARG A 335 -11.95 -21.15 7.00
N LEU A 336 -12.82 -20.16 6.80
CA LEU A 336 -14.00 -19.96 7.65
C LEU A 336 -15.08 -21.03 7.42
N SER A 337 -15.04 -21.73 6.28
CA SER A 337 -15.91 -22.87 5.97
C SER A 337 -15.31 -24.23 6.18
N GLU A 338 -14.08 -24.34 6.69
CA GLU A 338 -13.55 -25.64 7.03
C GLU A 338 -14.31 -26.19 8.26
N ASP A 339 -15.20 -27.17 8.01
CA ASP A 339 -16.11 -27.75 9.02
C ASP A 339 -15.40 -28.35 10.24
N ARG A 340 -14.08 -28.51 10.22
CA ARG A 340 -13.31 -29.13 11.31
C ARG A 340 -12.33 -28.18 11.99
N ILE A 341 -12.38 -26.88 11.69
CA ILE A 341 -11.60 -25.88 12.42
C ILE A 341 -12.43 -25.35 13.60
N PRO A 342 -11.92 -25.44 14.85
CA PRO A 342 -12.59 -24.88 16.02
C PRO A 342 -12.84 -23.37 15.89
N LYS A 343 -13.99 -22.88 16.34
CA LYS A 343 -14.26 -21.42 16.33
C LYS A 343 -13.33 -20.71 17.30
N SER A 344 -12.99 -21.34 18.41
CA SER A 344 -11.98 -20.86 19.35
C SER A 344 -10.65 -20.49 18.65
N TYR A 345 -10.16 -21.35 17.77
CA TYR A 345 -8.97 -21.10 16.95
C TYR A 345 -9.18 -19.91 15.99
N ILE A 346 -10.26 -19.91 15.20
CA ILE A 346 -10.55 -18.84 14.23
C ILE A 346 -10.68 -17.47 14.92
N TYR A 347 -11.42 -17.40 16.02
CA TYR A 347 -11.63 -16.16 16.75
C TYR A 347 -10.39 -15.72 17.53
N GLY A 348 -9.57 -16.64 18.04
CA GLY A 348 -8.31 -16.32 18.72
C GLY A 348 -7.28 -15.69 17.76
N GLY A 349 -7.24 -16.14 16.51
CA GLY A 349 -6.34 -15.62 15.48
C GLY A 349 -6.95 -14.46 14.69
N LEU A 350 -7.82 -14.80 13.73
CA LEU A 350 -8.43 -13.82 12.82
C LEU A 350 -9.40 -12.89 13.55
N GLY A 351 -10.22 -13.42 14.45
CA GLY A 351 -11.19 -12.63 15.21
C GLY A 351 -10.54 -11.54 16.05
N ALA A 352 -9.43 -11.85 16.72
CA ALA A 352 -8.64 -10.88 17.46
C ALA A 352 -8.04 -9.80 16.55
N THR A 353 -7.57 -10.17 15.35
CA THR A 353 -7.08 -9.21 14.36
C THR A 353 -8.20 -8.27 13.89
N LEU A 354 -9.38 -8.80 13.58
CA LEU A 354 -10.56 -7.99 13.25
C LEU A 354 -10.97 -7.08 14.41
N ALA A 355 -10.98 -7.60 15.64
CA ALA A 355 -11.31 -6.84 16.85
C ALA A 355 -10.35 -5.68 17.10
N PHE A 356 -9.04 -5.90 16.92
CA PHE A 356 -8.04 -4.83 16.97
C PHE A 356 -8.39 -3.70 16.02
N HIS A 357 -8.55 -3.99 14.72
CA HIS A 357 -8.82 -2.95 13.72
C HIS A 357 -10.18 -2.28 13.88
N LEU A 358 -11.21 -3.01 14.34
CA LEU A 358 -12.50 -2.44 14.71
C LEU A 358 -12.38 -1.48 15.90
N ALA A 359 -11.63 -1.85 16.95
CA ALA A 359 -11.46 -1.01 18.13
C ALA A 359 -10.71 0.31 17.83
N ARG A 360 -9.88 0.35 16.78
CA ARG A 360 -9.24 1.59 16.28
C ARG A 360 -10.25 2.65 15.84
N THR A 361 -11.50 2.28 15.55
CA THR A 361 -12.57 3.23 15.23
C THR A 361 -12.87 4.15 16.40
N VAL A 362 -12.83 3.61 17.63
CA VAL A 362 -12.99 4.35 18.87
C VAL A 362 -11.76 5.22 19.14
N GLU A 363 -10.55 4.70 18.92
CA GLU A 363 -9.31 5.50 19.05
C GLU A 363 -9.36 6.74 18.14
N ALA A 364 -9.76 6.55 16.88
CA ALA A 364 -9.84 7.60 15.88
C ALA A 364 -11.07 8.52 16.04
N THR A 365 -11.91 8.29 17.04
CA THR A 365 -13.01 9.20 17.35
C THR A 365 -12.44 10.42 18.08
N TYR A 366 -12.85 11.61 17.64
CA TYR A 366 -12.45 12.89 18.23
C TYR A 366 -13.62 13.51 19.00
N TRP A 367 -13.33 14.11 20.15
CA TRP A 367 -14.28 14.83 20.99
C TRP A 367 -13.62 16.08 21.59
N ASP A 368 -14.06 17.27 21.21
CA ASP A 368 -13.54 18.55 21.70
C ASP A 368 -14.25 19.09 22.95
N GLY A 369 -15.23 18.38 23.50
CA GLY A 369 -16.06 18.86 24.60
C GLY A 369 -17.20 19.81 24.18
N ASN A 370 -17.08 20.50 23.04
CA ASN A 370 -18.05 21.49 22.57
C ASN A 370 -19.00 20.98 21.47
N GLY A 371 -18.76 19.77 20.95
CA GLY A 371 -19.72 19.12 20.06
C GLY A 371 -19.35 19.14 18.58
N THR A 372 -18.11 19.45 18.23
CA THR A 372 -17.64 19.38 16.84
C THR A 372 -16.66 18.24 16.63
N SER A 373 -16.95 17.39 15.64
CA SER A 373 -16.01 16.38 15.16
C SER A 373 -15.08 17.04 14.15
N VAL A 374 -13.82 17.26 14.52
CA VAL A 374 -12.78 17.72 13.58
C VAL A 374 -11.81 16.58 13.33
N THR A 375 -11.55 16.29 12.06
CA THR A 375 -10.51 15.35 11.64
C THR A 375 -9.13 15.98 11.83
N GLY A 376 -8.33 15.43 12.74
CA GLY A 376 -6.93 15.81 12.93
C GLY A 376 -6.56 16.04 14.39
N ALA A 377 -5.81 15.10 14.95
CA ALA A 377 -5.04 15.20 16.20
C ALA A 377 -5.79 15.53 17.51
N ARG A 378 -6.48 14.53 18.09
CA ARG A 378 -6.48 14.16 19.53
C ARG A 378 -7.41 12.95 19.75
N PHE A 379 -6.89 11.89 20.36
CA PHE A 379 -7.59 10.61 20.50
C PHE A 379 -8.56 10.66 21.70
N ILE A 380 -9.76 10.05 21.59
CA ILE A 380 -10.61 9.75 22.77
C ILE A 380 -9.86 8.89 23.81
N TRP A 381 -8.74 8.27 23.41
CA TRP A 381 -7.92 7.39 24.21
C TRP A 381 -6.57 7.97 24.66
N ASP A 382 -6.45 9.29 24.83
CA ASP A 382 -5.27 9.90 25.48
C ASP A 382 -5.30 9.83 27.03
N GLY A 383 -6.10 8.94 27.61
CA GLY A 383 -6.12 8.77 29.05
C GLY A 383 -7.00 7.64 29.55
N ILE A 384 -6.39 6.50 29.88
CA ILE A 384 -6.93 5.69 30.97
C ILE A 384 -6.67 6.47 32.26
N SER A 385 -7.69 7.14 32.79
CA SER A 385 -7.75 7.45 34.23
C SER A 385 -8.77 6.51 34.87
N MET A 386 -8.32 5.65 35.80
CA MET A 386 -9.20 4.91 36.71
C MET A 386 -9.54 5.70 37.98
N ASP A 387 -9.42 7.03 38.00
CA ASP A 387 -9.92 7.79 39.15
C ASP A 387 -11.12 8.66 38.76
N SER A 388 -12.28 8.33 39.35
CA SER A 388 -13.49 9.16 39.39
C SER A 388 -13.27 10.58 39.92
N ARG A 389 -12.10 10.89 40.48
CA ARG A 389 -11.66 12.22 40.91
C ARG A 389 -10.96 13.05 39.83
N CYS A 390 -10.60 12.46 38.69
CA CYS A 390 -10.18 13.20 37.50
C CYS A 390 -11.40 13.68 36.72
N ARG A 391 -12.15 14.63 37.28
CA ARG A 391 -13.22 15.31 36.55
C ARG A 391 -12.62 16.15 35.42
N TYR A 392 -13.22 16.08 34.23
CA TYR A 392 -13.24 17.19 33.29
C TYR A 392 -13.98 18.36 33.97
N GLY A 393 -13.27 19.14 34.77
CA GLY A 393 -13.75 20.39 35.36
C GLY A 393 -12.66 21.44 35.18
N ASP A 394 -12.92 22.42 34.31
CA ASP A 394 -12.23 23.70 34.12
C ASP A 394 -10.68 23.76 34.19
N GLY A 395 -10.01 22.63 34.01
CA GLY A 395 -8.56 22.49 34.02
C GLY A 395 -8.10 21.60 32.87
N ASN A 396 -6.98 21.99 32.25
CA ASN A 396 -6.42 21.37 31.05
C ASN A 396 -6.30 19.83 31.14
N PRO A 397 -6.46 19.11 30.00
CA PRO A 397 -6.39 17.65 29.96
C PRO A 397 -5.01 17.13 30.41
N VAL A 398 -5.03 16.12 31.28
CA VAL A 398 -3.82 15.38 31.70
C VAL A 398 -3.69 14.13 30.84
N GLU A 399 -2.56 14.02 30.13
CA GLU A 399 -2.18 12.86 29.31
C GLU A 399 -1.76 11.70 30.24
N VAL A 400 -2.52 10.60 30.25
CA VAL A 400 -2.07 9.36 30.92
C VAL A 400 -1.53 8.42 29.86
N LYS A 401 -0.21 8.42 29.66
CA LYS A 401 0.47 7.47 28.79
C LYS A 401 0.49 6.08 29.41
N MET A 402 -0.24 5.13 28.82
CA MET A 402 0.21 3.74 28.80
C MET A 402 1.27 3.65 27.70
N GLU A 403 2.56 3.78 28.06
CA GLU A 403 3.66 3.78 27.09
C GLU A 403 3.75 2.50 26.23
N GLU A 404 2.95 1.46 26.52
CA GLU A 404 3.14 0.12 25.96
C GLU A 404 1.94 -0.48 25.21
N LEU A 405 0.69 0.00 25.36
CA LEU A 405 -0.50 -0.57 24.68
C LEU A 405 -1.47 0.52 24.24
N SER A 406 -2.06 0.37 23.04
CA SER A 406 -3.17 1.20 22.55
C SER A 406 -4.52 0.65 23.04
N PHE A 407 -5.63 1.39 22.86
CA PHE A 407 -6.98 0.90 23.18
C PHE A 407 -7.28 -0.40 22.44
N ALA A 408 -7.03 -0.39 21.14
CA ALA A 408 -7.28 -1.51 20.27
C ALA A 408 -6.52 -2.75 20.75
N ALA A 409 -5.25 -2.58 21.14
CA ALA A 409 -4.45 -3.65 21.72
C ALA A 409 -4.95 -4.08 23.11
N TYR A 410 -5.54 -3.18 23.89
CA TYR A 410 -6.10 -3.48 25.21
C TYR A 410 -7.40 -4.29 25.12
N VAL A 411 -8.27 -4.00 24.15
CA VAL A 411 -9.59 -4.63 24.05
C VAL A 411 -9.68 -5.80 23.05
N GLU A 412 -8.69 -6.00 22.18
CA GLU A 412 -8.79 -6.97 21.07
C GLU A 412 -9.08 -8.40 21.53
N SER A 413 -8.38 -8.91 22.55
CA SER A 413 -8.54 -10.27 23.05
C SER A 413 -9.91 -10.46 23.69
N HIS A 414 -10.32 -9.50 24.53
CA HIS A 414 -11.60 -9.52 25.22
C HIS A 414 -12.79 -9.42 24.28
N LEU A 415 -12.72 -8.54 23.28
CA LEU A 415 -13.76 -8.37 22.26
C LEU A 415 -13.90 -9.63 21.41
N ALA A 416 -12.78 -10.19 20.93
CA ALA A 416 -12.80 -11.41 20.13
C ALA A 416 -13.28 -12.61 20.94
N PHE A 417 -12.92 -12.72 22.22
CA PHE A 417 -13.39 -13.80 23.09
C PHE A 417 -14.90 -13.73 23.34
N LYS A 418 -15.44 -12.53 23.57
CA LYS A 418 -16.90 -12.34 23.66
C LYS A 418 -17.61 -12.68 22.36
N ALA A 419 -17.04 -12.28 21.23
CA ALA A 419 -17.61 -12.58 19.92
C ALA A 419 -17.58 -14.10 19.65
N TYR A 420 -16.51 -14.79 20.05
CA TYR A 420 -16.41 -16.25 20.05
C TYR A 420 -17.53 -16.88 20.86
N LYS A 421 -17.70 -16.49 22.12
CA LYS A 421 -18.76 -17.03 22.99
C LYS A 421 -20.16 -16.81 22.41
N SER A 422 -20.41 -15.64 21.83
CA SER A 422 -21.66 -15.34 21.12
C SER A 422 -21.84 -16.20 19.88
N ALA A 423 -20.78 -16.42 19.10
CA ALA A 423 -20.85 -17.26 17.90
C ALA A 423 -21.08 -18.73 18.24
N LEU A 424 -20.61 -19.19 19.40
CA LEU A 424 -20.80 -20.55 19.88
C LEU A 424 -22.25 -20.78 20.34
N SER A 425 -22.85 -19.83 21.06
CA SER A 425 -24.24 -19.94 21.51
C SER A 425 -25.23 -20.05 20.36
N ASP A 426 -24.91 -19.48 19.20
CA ASP A 426 -25.80 -19.49 18.02
C ASP A 426 -25.80 -20.84 17.29
N THR A 427 -24.74 -21.65 17.42
CA THR A 427 -24.61 -22.92 16.69
C THR A 427 -24.59 -24.17 17.55
N ASN A 428 -24.28 -24.07 18.85
CA ASN A 428 -24.09 -25.22 19.77
C ASN A 428 -23.11 -26.29 19.26
N VAL A 429 -22.17 -25.92 18.39
CA VAL A 429 -21.17 -26.82 17.82
C VAL A 429 -19.79 -26.16 17.94
N GLU A 430 -18.89 -26.82 18.70
CA GLU A 430 -17.46 -26.54 18.75
C GLU A 430 -16.72 -27.81 18.33
N TYR A 431 -15.85 -27.70 17.33
CA TYR A 431 -15.00 -28.80 16.92
C TYR A 431 -13.75 -28.84 17.79
N THR A 432 -13.21 -30.02 18.05
CA THR A 432 -11.93 -30.20 18.74
C THR A 432 -10.82 -30.40 17.72
N LEU A 433 -9.60 -29.98 18.04
CA LEU A 433 -8.45 -30.27 17.19
C LEU A 433 -8.25 -31.80 17.12
N PRO A 434 -7.88 -32.35 15.94
CA PRO A 434 -7.62 -33.78 15.77
C PRO A 434 -6.35 -34.26 16.50
N ILE A 435 -5.55 -33.34 17.04
CA ILE A 435 -4.37 -33.64 17.84
C ILE A 435 -4.77 -33.54 19.31
N ASP A 436 -4.34 -34.50 20.11
CA ASP A 436 -4.59 -34.62 21.55
C ASP A 436 -3.91 -33.48 22.33
N THR A 437 -4.42 -32.26 22.15
CA THR A 437 -4.03 -31.09 22.93
C THR A 437 -4.92 -31.05 24.16
N ALA A 438 -4.32 -31.11 25.35
CA ALA A 438 -4.97 -30.99 26.65
C ALA A 438 -5.61 -29.61 26.93
N LEU A 439 -5.86 -28.80 25.88
CA LEU A 439 -6.44 -27.45 25.99
C LEU A 439 -7.95 -27.50 25.80
N THR A 440 -8.69 -26.83 26.67
CA THR A 440 -10.11 -26.55 26.43
C THR A 440 -10.28 -25.58 25.24
N PRO A 441 -11.45 -25.47 24.60
CA PRO A 441 -11.68 -24.49 23.54
C PRO A 441 -11.33 -23.05 23.96
N GLU A 442 -11.65 -22.63 25.19
CA GLU A 442 -11.26 -21.32 25.71
C GLU A 442 -9.75 -21.16 25.83
N GLN A 443 -9.04 -22.20 26.29
CA GLN A 443 -7.58 -22.18 26.35
C GLN A 443 -6.97 -22.17 24.94
N LEU A 444 -7.57 -22.89 23.99
CA LEU A 444 -7.16 -22.88 22.59
C LEU A 444 -7.30 -21.48 21.99
N PHE A 445 -8.38 -20.76 22.28
CA PHE A 445 -8.54 -19.36 21.84
C PHE A 445 -7.36 -18.49 22.25
N PHE A 446 -6.98 -18.52 23.54
CA PHE A 446 -5.88 -17.68 24.04
C PHE A 446 -4.51 -18.18 23.58
N ALA A 447 -4.34 -19.49 23.38
CA ALA A 447 -3.14 -20.04 22.76
C ALA A 447 -2.98 -19.53 21.32
N THR A 448 -4.05 -19.55 20.51
CA THR A 448 -4.03 -19.02 19.15
C THR A 448 -3.84 -17.50 19.12
N PHE A 449 -4.44 -16.76 20.07
CA PHE A 449 -4.16 -15.34 20.25
C PHE A 449 -2.67 -15.08 20.50
N GLY A 450 -2.06 -15.84 21.42
CA GLY A 450 -0.64 -15.72 21.75
C GLY A 450 0.29 -16.03 20.57
N GLN A 451 -0.08 -16.95 19.68
CA GLN A 451 0.70 -17.27 18.47
C GLN A 451 0.90 -16.07 17.53
N ARG A 452 0.03 -15.05 17.59
CA ARG A 452 0.18 -13.79 16.84
C ARG A 452 1.41 -12.97 17.27
N TYR A 453 2.00 -13.28 18.44
CA TYR A 453 3.20 -12.62 18.98
C TYR A 453 4.49 -13.41 18.74
N CYS A 454 4.39 -14.59 18.11
CA CYS A 454 5.56 -15.39 17.74
C CYS A 454 6.39 -14.73 16.63
N LYS A 455 7.65 -15.16 16.50
CA LYS A 455 8.56 -14.71 15.43
C LYS A 455 7.96 -15.04 14.06
N GLY A 456 7.90 -14.05 13.16
CA GLY A 456 7.36 -14.22 11.81
C GLY A 456 5.87 -13.91 11.67
N ALA A 457 5.15 -13.60 12.76
CA ALA A 457 3.72 -13.26 12.74
C ALA A 457 3.40 -11.82 12.25
N GLY A 458 4.38 -11.12 11.65
CA GLY A 458 4.16 -9.80 11.03
C GLY A 458 4.18 -8.58 11.95
N LEU A 459 4.34 -8.75 13.27
CA LEU A 459 4.54 -7.63 14.19
C LEU A 459 6.01 -7.14 14.12
N GLY A 460 6.21 -5.90 13.68
CA GLY A 460 7.53 -5.23 13.54
C GLY A 460 8.26 -4.92 14.85
N PHE A 461 7.92 -5.61 15.93
CA PHE A 461 8.53 -5.48 17.26
C PHE A 461 9.65 -6.52 17.45
N SER A 462 10.60 -6.19 18.33
CA SER A 462 11.60 -7.15 18.80
C SER A 462 10.93 -8.30 19.57
N ALA A 463 11.65 -9.42 19.75
CA ALA A 463 11.11 -10.57 20.48
C ALA A 463 10.69 -10.20 21.92
N GLU A 464 11.53 -9.42 22.61
CA GLU A 464 11.27 -8.93 23.98
C GLU A 464 10.03 -8.03 24.04
N GLU A 465 9.89 -7.12 23.08
CA GLU A 465 8.72 -6.24 23.01
C GLU A 465 7.43 -7.01 22.75
N ARG A 466 7.45 -8.03 21.89
CA ARG A 466 6.28 -8.89 21.64
C ARG A 466 5.86 -9.64 22.90
N GLU A 467 6.82 -10.26 23.59
CA GLU A 467 6.54 -10.99 24.83
C GLU A 467 5.98 -10.08 25.92
N LYS A 468 6.61 -8.91 26.13
CA LYS A 468 6.16 -7.92 27.12
C LYS A 468 4.73 -7.45 26.86
N ARG A 469 4.40 -7.16 25.60
CA ARG A 469 3.06 -6.73 25.17
C ARG A 469 2.02 -7.82 25.39
N LEU A 470 2.29 -9.06 24.96
CA LEU A 470 1.39 -10.18 25.17
C LEU A 470 1.12 -10.41 26.66
N ASN A 471 2.19 -10.49 27.47
CA ASN A 471 2.07 -10.71 28.91
C ASN A 471 1.29 -9.59 29.60
N LEU A 472 1.45 -8.33 29.15
CA LEU A 472 0.67 -7.21 29.68
C LEU A 472 -0.80 -7.31 29.29
N GLN A 473 -1.13 -7.62 28.04
CA GLN A 473 -2.51 -7.82 27.59
C GLN A 473 -3.21 -8.94 28.36
N MET A 474 -2.58 -10.11 28.49
CA MET A 474 -3.16 -11.25 29.19
C MET A 474 -3.37 -10.98 30.68
N LYS A 475 -2.50 -10.19 31.33
CA LYS A 475 -2.72 -9.71 32.71
C LYS A 475 -3.95 -8.80 32.83
N LEU A 476 -4.25 -8.03 31.79
CA LEU A 476 -5.31 -7.05 31.78
C LEU A 476 -6.67 -7.62 31.31
N ASP A 477 -6.67 -8.75 30.61
CA ASP A 477 -7.89 -9.40 30.13
C ASP A 477 -8.53 -10.30 31.21
N PRO A 478 -9.71 -9.95 31.74
CA PRO A 478 -10.38 -10.75 32.75
C PRO A 478 -10.80 -12.14 32.23
N SER A 479 -11.09 -12.26 30.93
CA SER A 479 -11.50 -13.52 30.31
C SER A 479 -10.33 -14.51 30.27
N PHE A 480 -9.10 -14.02 30.05
CA PHE A 480 -7.88 -14.83 30.16
C PHE A 480 -7.66 -15.29 31.60
N ALA A 481 -7.75 -14.36 32.55
CA ALA A 481 -7.51 -14.66 33.95
C ALA A 481 -8.48 -15.71 34.49
N GLU A 482 -9.75 -15.65 34.11
CA GLU A 482 -10.75 -16.68 34.44
C GLU A 482 -10.42 -18.03 33.80
N THR A 483 -10.11 -18.04 32.49
CA THR A 483 -9.83 -19.26 31.72
C THR A 483 -8.64 -20.05 32.28
N TYR A 484 -7.60 -19.37 32.76
CA TYR A 484 -6.40 -19.98 33.33
C TYR A 484 -6.35 -19.94 34.86
N SER A 485 -7.44 -19.53 35.53
CA SER A 485 -7.48 -19.37 36.99
C SER A 485 -6.32 -18.54 37.56
N CYS A 486 -5.92 -17.49 36.84
CA CYS A 486 -4.85 -16.59 37.26
C CYS A 486 -5.32 -15.64 38.37
N PRO A 487 -4.43 -15.21 39.29
CA PRO A 487 -4.75 -14.19 40.28
C PRO A 487 -5.22 -12.89 39.61
N LYS A 488 -6.23 -12.23 40.19
CA LYS A 488 -6.71 -10.94 39.69
C LYS A 488 -5.58 -9.92 39.71
N TYR A 489 -5.26 -9.37 38.54
CA TYR A 489 -4.28 -8.31 38.41
C TYR A 489 -4.96 -6.95 38.59
N ASN A 490 -4.65 -6.27 39.69
CA ASN A 490 -5.01 -4.86 39.86
C ASN A 490 -3.95 -4.01 39.14
N ALA A 491 -4.30 -3.47 37.98
CA ALA A 491 -3.43 -2.57 37.24
C ALA A 491 -3.08 -1.35 38.11
N LYS A 492 -1.81 -1.23 38.50
CA LYS A 492 -1.29 -0.03 39.15
C LYS A 492 -1.11 1.05 38.09
N LEU A 493 -2.15 1.82 37.83
CA LEU A 493 -1.99 3.03 37.03
C LEU A 493 -1.08 4.00 37.78
N LYS A 494 -0.07 4.53 37.10
CA LYS A 494 0.76 5.60 37.65
C LYS A 494 -0.09 6.87 37.73
N GLU A 495 -0.64 7.16 38.90
CA GLU A 495 -1.18 8.48 39.21
C GLU A 495 -0.03 9.50 39.20
N LYS A 496 0.03 10.35 38.17
CA LYS A 496 0.76 11.62 38.25
C LYS A 496 -0.21 12.78 38.03
N CYS A 497 -1.08 13.00 39.01
CA CYS A 497 -1.68 14.31 39.22
C CYS A 497 -0.68 15.14 40.05
N LYS A 498 0.27 15.81 39.39
CA LYS A 498 1.00 16.92 40.01
C LYS A 498 0.94 18.11 39.08
N GLU A 499 0.35 19.19 39.59
CA GLU A 499 0.48 20.53 39.01
C GLU A 499 1.97 20.88 38.92
N GLU A 500 2.49 21.03 37.70
CA GLU A 500 3.69 21.83 37.49
C GLU A 500 3.25 23.18 36.92
N PRO A 501 3.59 24.31 37.58
CA PRO A 501 3.26 25.63 37.07
C PRO A 501 3.99 25.88 35.75
N ASP A 502 3.25 26.36 34.76
CA ASP A 502 3.71 26.72 33.40
C ASP A 502 4.81 27.79 33.46
N LYS A 503 6.07 27.36 33.59
CA LYS A 503 7.24 28.20 33.31
C LYS A 503 7.52 28.12 31.81
N ARG A 504 6.78 28.90 31.03
CA ARG A 504 7.11 29.17 29.63
C ARG A 504 8.55 29.70 29.55
N ARG A 505 9.47 28.87 29.10
CA ARG A 505 10.77 29.33 28.61
C ARG A 505 10.60 29.74 27.15
N PRO A 506 11.18 30.88 26.72
CA PRO A 506 11.13 31.29 25.32
C PRO A 506 11.80 30.23 24.42
N PRO A 507 11.36 30.11 23.16
CA PRO A 507 11.86 29.08 22.25
C PRO A 507 13.36 29.25 22.03
N LYS A 508 14.13 28.17 22.26
CA LYS A 508 15.53 28.12 21.83
C LYS A 508 15.57 28.07 20.29
N PRO A 509 16.54 28.74 19.65
CA PRO A 509 16.73 28.63 18.21
C PRO A 509 17.03 27.17 17.82
N PRO A 510 16.64 26.73 16.61
CA PRO A 510 16.79 25.34 16.19
C PRO A 510 18.27 24.94 16.20
N LYS A 511 18.57 23.82 16.86
CA LYS A 511 19.87 23.17 16.70
C LYS A 511 19.98 22.71 15.24
N LYS A 512 21.00 23.21 14.54
CA LYS A 512 21.46 22.61 13.28
C LYS A 512 21.75 21.13 13.53
N ASN A 513 21.20 20.27 12.68
CA ASN A 513 21.43 18.82 12.60
C ASN A 513 20.53 17.97 13.51
N THR A 514 19.28 17.73 13.10
CA THR A 514 18.66 16.42 13.31
C THR A 514 17.63 16.19 12.20
N LEU A 515 18.05 15.41 11.20
CA LEU A 515 17.23 15.03 10.05
C LEU A 515 16.45 13.76 10.39
N VAL A 516 15.16 13.84 10.10
CA VAL A 516 14.19 12.75 10.07
C VAL A 516 14.68 11.67 9.11
N LEU A 517 14.83 10.45 9.62
CA LEU A 517 15.13 9.25 8.84
C LEU A 517 13.93 8.91 7.95
N ALA A 518 14.08 9.11 6.64
CA ALA A 518 13.11 8.71 5.63
C ALA A 518 13.68 7.57 4.77
N ALA A 519 12.79 6.63 4.49
CA ALA A 519 12.98 5.44 3.69
C ALA A 519 13.42 5.75 2.24
N VAL A 520 14.43 5.04 1.76
CA VAL A 520 14.96 5.15 0.39
C VAL A 520 14.50 4.01 -0.52
N GLY A 521 13.57 3.14 -0.08
CA GLY A 521 13.05 2.04 -0.93
C GLY A 521 11.95 2.44 -1.93
N ALA A 522 11.26 3.57 -1.76
CA ALA A 522 10.00 3.84 -2.47
C ALA A 522 10.16 4.57 -3.81
N VAL A 523 11.31 5.20 -4.08
CA VAL A 523 11.48 6.11 -5.23
C VAL A 523 11.93 5.37 -6.50
N VAL A 524 12.66 4.26 -6.35
CA VAL A 524 13.00 3.41 -7.51
C VAL A 524 11.77 2.61 -7.98
N GLN A 525 10.88 2.23 -7.06
CA GLN A 525 9.62 1.55 -7.40
C GLN A 525 8.64 2.47 -8.13
N LEU A 526 8.59 3.77 -7.79
CA LEU A 526 7.70 4.74 -8.45
C LEU A 526 8.12 5.10 -9.89
N LEU A 527 9.37 4.86 -10.27
CA LEU A 527 9.88 5.04 -11.64
C LEU A 527 9.67 3.78 -12.50
N ILE A 528 9.57 2.60 -11.89
CA ILE A 528 9.23 1.34 -12.57
C ILE A 528 7.71 1.24 -12.81
N ASN A 529 6.90 1.89 -11.98
CA ASN A 529 5.44 1.74 -11.98
C ASN A 529 4.64 2.83 -12.72
N ASN A 530 5.25 3.85 -13.31
CA ASN A 530 4.49 4.94 -13.95
C ASN A 530 4.73 5.05 -15.46
N ASN A 531 3.78 4.44 -16.17
CA ASN A 531 3.22 4.79 -17.47
C ASN A 531 3.96 5.85 -18.32
N ILE A 532 4.77 5.38 -19.28
CA ILE A 532 5.21 6.16 -20.45
C ILE A 532 4.36 5.69 -21.64
N SER A 533 3.12 6.13 -21.72
CA SER A 533 2.25 5.88 -22.87
C SER A 533 2.27 7.00 -23.92
N ASP A 534 2.84 8.17 -23.64
CA ASP A 534 2.74 9.34 -24.54
C ASP A 534 3.89 9.57 -25.56
N LEU A 535 4.72 8.58 -25.87
CA LEU A 535 5.86 8.77 -26.81
C LEU A 535 5.96 7.69 -27.89
N GLU A 536 4.90 7.48 -28.67
CA GLU A 536 5.00 6.71 -29.92
C GLU A 536 4.67 7.61 -31.12
N GLY A 537 5.74 8.08 -31.75
CA GLY A 537 5.73 8.68 -33.08
C GLY A 537 6.96 8.33 -33.91
N THR A 538 7.81 7.41 -33.45
CA THR A 538 8.93 6.87 -34.23
C THR A 538 8.59 5.48 -34.73
N ASN A 539 8.93 5.24 -35.99
CA ASN A 539 8.50 4.11 -36.81
C ASN A 539 8.96 2.75 -36.21
N ILE A 540 8.06 2.17 -35.42
CA ILE A 540 8.16 0.91 -34.66
C ILE A 540 8.57 -0.30 -35.53
N GLN A 541 8.22 -0.29 -36.82
CA GLN A 541 8.55 -1.36 -37.77
C GLN A 541 10.06 -1.63 -37.92
N THR A 542 10.90 -0.63 -37.62
CA THR A 542 12.36 -0.74 -37.77
C THR A 542 13.06 -1.38 -36.56
N LEU A 543 12.45 -1.32 -35.37
CA LEU A 543 12.95 -1.95 -34.13
C LEU A 543 12.31 -3.33 -33.91
N GLU A 544 11.06 -3.52 -34.33
CA GLU A 544 10.36 -4.82 -34.38
C GLU A 544 11.11 -5.86 -35.22
N ALA A 545 11.64 -5.45 -36.37
CA ALA A 545 12.39 -6.35 -37.26
C ALA A 545 13.77 -6.78 -36.71
N ALA A 546 14.32 -6.03 -35.75
CA ALA A 546 15.63 -6.30 -35.15
C ALA A 546 15.53 -7.21 -33.92
N LEU A 547 14.48 -7.06 -33.11
CA LEU A 547 14.28 -7.85 -31.89
C LEU A 547 13.69 -9.25 -32.15
N ILE A 548 12.90 -9.42 -33.21
CA ILE A 548 12.27 -10.72 -33.57
C ILE A 548 13.24 -11.67 -34.32
N LYS A 549 14.42 -11.19 -34.74
CA LYS A 549 15.40 -11.95 -35.55
C LYS A 549 16.68 -12.37 -34.81
N LEU A 550 16.75 -12.18 -33.50
CA LEU A 550 17.86 -12.70 -32.71
C LEU A 550 17.55 -14.15 -32.31
N PRO A 551 18.41 -15.12 -32.64
CA PRO A 551 18.21 -16.53 -32.29
C PRO A 551 18.27 -16.79 -30.79
#